data_AF-A0A520CEG0-F1
#
_entry.id   AF-A0A520CEG0-F1
#
_cell.length_a   1.000
_cell.length_b   1.000
_cell.length_c   1.000
_cell.angle_alpha   90.00
_cell.angle_beta   90.00
_cell.angle_gamma   90.00
#
_symmetry.space_group_name_H-M   'P 1'
#
loop_
_entity.id
_entity.type
_entity.pdbx_description
1 polymer ?
#
loop_
_entity_poly.entity_id
_entity_poly.type
_entity_poly.pdbx_seq_one_letter_code
_entity_poly.pdbx_strand_id
1 'polypeptide(L)' 'MTDAASSPDFSPSFLAAREQADTAAETERSAWEALQGRPDTDREALKAWRQAHQAAGEAQARFAEEVRTWFSRGALD' A
#
# COMPACT_ATOMS: atom_id res chain seq x y z
N MET A 1 13.83 -35.04 5.31
CA MET A 1 13.09 -34.12 6.20
C MET A 1 13.27 -32.74 5.61
N THR A 2 12.18 -32.15 5.15
CA THR A 2 12.15 -30.96 4.31
C THR A 2 12.66 -29.75 5.08
N ASP A 3 13.65 -29.06 4.50
CA ASP A 3 14.13 -27.74 4.92
C ASP A 3 12.92 -26.83 5.16
N ALA A 4 12.68 -26.48 6.43
CA ALA A 4 11.79 -25.38 6.76
C ALA A 4 12.55 -24.11 6.37
N ALA A 5 12.51 -23.76 5.09
CA ALA A 5 13.04 -22.52 4.57
C ALA A 5 12.52 -21.40 5.49
N SER A 6 13.45 -20.78 6.21
CA SER A 6 13.20 -19.71 7.16
C SER A 6 12.29 -18.68 6.49
N SER A 7 11.07 -18.52 7.01
CA SER A 7 10.25 -17.38 6.62
C SER A 7 11.11 -16.12 6.78
N PRO A 8 11.23 -15.26 5.77
CA PRO A 8 12.02 -14.04 5.90
C PRO A 8 11.47 -13.25 7.09
N ASP A 9 12.34 -12.97 8.06
CA ASP A 9 12.00 -12.23 9.26
C ASP A 9 11.88 -10.75 8.87
N PHE A 10 10.68 -10.33 8.47
CA PHE A 10 10.39 -8.96 8.08
C PHE A 10 10.42 -8.06 9.31
N SER A 11 11.04 -6.87 9.19
CA SER A 11 11.04 -5.92 10.29
C SER A 11 9.61 -5.45 10.62
N PRO A 12 9.34 -5.06 11.87
CA PRO A 12 8.06 -4.43 12.24
C PRO A 12 7.72 -3.21 11.37
N SER A 13 8.73 -2.43 10.94
CA SER A 13 8.56 -1.30 10.02
C SER A 13 8.04 -1.73 8.65
N PHE A 14 8.58 -2.82 8.11
CA PHE A 14 8.17 -3.37 6.82
C PHE A 14 6.73 -3.86 6.86
N LEU A 15 6.38 -4.61 7.91
CA LEU A 15 5.01 -5.13 8.09
C LEU A 15 4.00 -3.98 8.25
N ALA A 16 4.34 -2.96 9.05
CA ALA A 16 3.51 -1.78 9.22
C ALA A 16 3.34 -0.98 7.91
N ALA A 17 4.42 -0.81 7.14
CA ALA A 17 4.36 -0.12 5.85
C ALA A 17 3.51 -0.90 4.83
N ARG A 18 3.58 -2.23 4.83
CA ARG A 18 2.71 -3.09 4.01
C ARG A 18 1.24 -2.92 4.37
N GLU A 19 0.91 -3.04 5.66
CA GLU A 19 -0.47 -2.90 6.14
C GLU A 19 -1.06 -1.51 5.82
N GLN A 20 -0.25 -0.45 5.94
CA GLN A 20 -0.64 0.90 5.55
C GLN A 20 -0.89 1.01 4.03
N ALA A 21 -0.04 0.41 3.20
CA ALA A 21 -0.22 0.40 1.75
C ALA A 21 -1.47 -0.37 1.34
N ASP A 22 -1.73 -1.53 1.95
CA ASP A 22 -2.91 -2.35 1.69
C ASP A 22 -4.19 -1.60 2.08
N THR A 23 -4.22 -1.03 3.29
CA THR A 23 -5.36 -0.24 3.79
C THR A 23 -5.64 0.99 2.91
N ALA A 24 -4.59 1.69 2.48
CA ALA A 24 -4.73 2.86 1.63
C ALA A 24 -5.25 2.49 0.23
N ALA A 25 -4.80 1.36 -0.33
CA ALA A 25 -5.30 0.85 -1.61
C ALA A 25 -6.79 0.44 -1.54
N GLU A 26 -7.21 -0.21 -0.45
CA GLU A 26 -8.62 -0.53 -0.21
C GLU A 26 -9.49 0.73 -0.08
N THR A 27 -8.96 1.76 0.59
CA THR A 27 -9.64 3.05 0.75
C THR A 27 -9.81 3.76 -0.59
N GLU A 28 -8.74 3.81 -1.40
CA GLU A 28 -8.79 4.36 -2.76
C GLU A 28 -9.81 3.64 -3.64
N ARG A 29 -9.78 2.30 -3.62
CA ARG A 29 -10.72 1.48 -4.37
C ARG A 29 -12.16 1.77 -3.97
N SER A 30 -12.44 1.85 -2.67
CA SER A 30 -13.79 2.16 -2.17
C SER A 30 -14.25 3.54 -2.61
N ALA A 31 -13.36 4.54 -2.58
CA ALA A 31 -13.67 5.89 -3.07
C ALA A 31 -13.92 5.92 -4.59
N TRP A 32 -13.20 5.11 -5.36
CA TRP A 32 -13.41 4.96 -6.80
C TRP A 32 -14.76 4.29 -7.11
N GLU A 33 -15.11 3.20 -6.43
CA GLU A 33 -16.38 2.51 -6.59
C GLU A 33 -17.57 3.45 -6.24
N ALA A 34 -17.44 4.24 -5.18
CA ALA A 34 -18.42 5.25 -4.81
C ALA A 34 -18.56 6.37 -5.86
N LEU A 35 -17.48 6.75 -6.53
CA LEU A 35 -17.49 7.73 -7.62
C LEU A 35 -18.16 7.17 -8.88
N GLN A 36 -17.86 5.93 -9.26
CA GLN A 36 -18.44 5.28 -10.43
C GLN A 36 -19.95 4.99 -10.30
N GLY A 37 -20.43 4.72 -9.08
CA GLY A 37 -21.84 4.43 -8.83
C GLY A 37 -22.78 5.64 -8.98
N ARG A 38 -22.26 6.83 -9.30
CA ARG A 38 -23.05 8.06 -9.41
C ARG A 38 -23.25 8.48 -10.88
N PRO A 39 -24.48 8.80 -11.30
CA PRO A 39 -24.78 9.21 -12.67
C PRO A 39 -24.17 10.58 -13.03
N ASP A 40 -23.98 11.45 -12.03
CA ASP A 40 -23.28 12.72 -12.16
C ASP A 40 -22.02 12.70 -11.28
N THR A 41 -20.89 13.13 -11.86
CA THR A 41 -19.63 13.27 -11.13
C THR A 41 -19.75 14.38 -10.10
N ASP A 42 -20.06 14.02 -8.86
CA ASP A 42 -20.04 14.94 -7.72
C ASP A 42 -18.61 15.44 -7.48
N ARG A 43 -18.43 16.77 -7.47
CA ARG A 43 -17.13 17.40 -7.21
C ARG A 43 -16.54 16.98 -5.86
N GLU A 44 -17.38 16.77 -4.84
CA GLU A 44 -16.91 16.32 -3.54
C GLU A 44 -16.46 14.85 -3.59
N ALA A 45 -17.18 13.99 -4.32
CA ALA A 45 -16.77 12.60 -4.52
C ALA A 45 -15.45 12.51 -5.30
N LEU A 46 -15.29 13.34 -6.34
CA LEU A 46 -14.04 13.41 -7.10
C LEU A 46 -12.87 13.90 -6.23
N LYS A 47 -13.11 14.89 -5.35
CA LYS A 47 -12.13 15.38 -4.39
C LYS A 47 -11.74 14.30 -3.38
N ALA A 48 -12.71 13.57 -2.84
CA ALA A 48 -12.47 12.46 -1.92
C ALA A 48 -11.64 11.35 -2.58
N TRP A 49 -11.98 10.96 -3.82
CA TRP A 49 -11.19 9.99 -4.58
C TRP A 49 -9.75 10.48 -4.80
N ARG A 50 -9.54 11.75 -5.20
CA ARG A 50 -8.18 12.29 -5.39
C ARG A 50 -7.35 12.27 -4.11
N GLN A 51 -7.96 12.58 -2.96
CA GLN A 51 -7.28 12.53 -1.67
C GLN A 51 -6.90 11.09 -1.30
N ALA A 52 -7.81 10.13 -1.50
CA ALA A 52 -7.53 8.72 -1.27
C ALA A 52 -6.43 8.19 -2.21
N HIS A 53 -6.47 8.56 -3.49
CA HIS A 53 -5.45 8.22 -4.49
C HIS A 53 -4.06 8.75 -4.10
N GLN A 54 -3.98 10.01 -3.66
CA GLN A 54 -2.71 10.57 -3.18
C GLN A 54 -2.19 9.81 -1.95
N ALA A 55 -3.06 9.53 -0.97
CA ALA A 55 -2.68 8.80 0.23
C ALA A 55 -2.19 7.37 -0.08
N ALA A 56 -2.85 6.67 -1.01
CA ALA A 56 -2.43 5.37 -1.49
C ALA A 56 -1.05 5.42 -2.16
N GLY A 57 -0.81 6.40 -3.03
CA GLY A 57 0.51 6.61 -3.65
C GLY A 57 1.62 6.86 -2.63
N GLU A 58 1.36 7.68 -1.61
CA GLU A 58 2.32 7.94 -0.53
C GLU A 58 2.63 6.68 0.31
N ALA A 59 1.60 5.88 0.64
CA ALA A 59 1.77 4.64 1.39
C ALA A 59 2.54 3.59 0.58
N GLN A 60 2.22 3.45 -0.71
CA GLN A 60 2.95 2.56 -1.62
C GLN A 60 4.40 2.98 -1.80
N ALA A 61 4.69 4.28 -1.87
CA ALA A 61 6.06 4.79 -1.95
C ALA A 61 6.87 4.42 -0.69
N ARG A 62 6.28 4.60 0.50
CA ARG A 62 6.93 4.20 1.77
C ARG A 62 7.19 2.69 1.82
N PHE A 63 6.22 1.88 1.41
CA PHE A 63 6.40 0.44 1.34
C PHE A 63 7.51 0.05 0.34
N ALA A 64 7.58 0.72 -0.82
CA ALA A 64 8.64 0.50 -1.78
C ALA A 64 10.03 0.83 -1.23
N GLU A 65 10.18 1.85 -0.38
CA GLU A 65 11.45 2.14 0.31
C GLU A 65 11.82 1.05 1.33
N GLU A 66 10.85 0.51 2.09
CA GLU A 66 11.10 -0.63 2.99
C GLU A 66 11.50 -1.89 2.20
N VAL A 67 10.87 -2.15 1.05
CA VAL A 67 11.24 -3.23 0.13
C VAL A 67 12.68 -3.06 -0.37
N ARG A 68 13.05 -1.86 -0.83
CA ARG A 68 14.43 -1.56 -1.27
C ARG A 68 15.44 -1.74 -0.14
N THR A 69 15.08 -1.31 1.06
CA THR A 69 15.92 -1.45 2.25
C THR A 69 16.14 -2.92 2.58
N TRP A 70 15.09 -3.74 2.52
CA TRP A 70 15.17 -5.18 2.77
C TRP A 70 16.06 -5.90 1.74
N PHE A 71 15.87 -5.62 0.44
CA PHE A 71 16.73 -6.19 -0.61
C PHE A 71 18.19 -5.74 -0.49
N SER A 72 18.43 -4.49 -0.10
CA SER A 72 19.79 -3.96 0.08
C SER A 72 20.51 -4.63 1.27
N ARG A 73 19.78 -5.06 2.30
CA ARG A 73 20.34 -5.85 3.41
C ARG A 73 20.71 -7.25 2.98
N GLY A 74 19.82 -7.94 2.24
CA GLY A 74 20.08 -9.29 1.73
C GLY A 74 21.15 -9.38 0.64
N ALA A 75 21.59 -8.25 0.07
CA ALA A 75 22.69 -8.20 -0.90
C ALA A 75 24.08 -7.97 -0.26
N LEU A 76 24.13 -7.74 1.06
CA LEU A 76 25.37 -7.49 1.82
C LEU A 76 25.74 -8.64 2.77
N ASP A 77 24.87 -9.65 2.92
CA ASP A 77 25.15 -10.96 3.53
C ASP A 77 25.48 -12.01 2.45
#